data_AF-A0A8J5RC28-F1
#
_entry.id   AF-A0A8J5RC28-F1
#
_cell.length_a   1.000
_cell.length_b   1.000
_cell.length_c   1.000
_cell.angle_alpha   90.00
_cell.angle_beta   90.00
_cell.angle_gamma   90.00
#
_symmetry.space_group_name_H-M   'P 1'
#
loop_
_entity.id
_entity.type
_entity.pdbx_description
1 polymer ?
#
loop_
_entity_poly.entity_id
_entity_poly.type
_entity_poly.pdbx_seq_one_letter_code
_entity_poly.pdbx_strand_id
1 'polypeptide(L)'
;MVREYVPDLAESIAGLILSSSSQECQDECIALLGLDSDHDPTEDAVRFCISKKMNRIIELNDTKENVEQNAPYLFECEKLDEYSQLDADDADEDMILDF
;
A
#
# COMPACT_ATOMS: atom_id res chain seq x y z
N MET A 1 -3.76 -5.89 3.24
CA MET A 1 -3.02 -4.94 2.35
C MET A 1 -3.89 -4.60 1.15
N VAL A 2 -3.70 -3.44 0.50
CA VAL A 2 -4.49 -3.03 -0.70
C VAL A 2 -4.45 -4.08 -1.83
N ARG A 3 -3.39 -4.90 -1.90
CA ARG A 3 -3.22 -5.98 -2.89
C ARG A 3 -4.31 -7.06 -2.85
N GLU A 4 -4.94 -7.29 -1.69
CA GLU A 4 -6.00 -8.31 -1.54
C GLU A 4 -7.25 -7.97 -2.36
N TYR A 5 -7.49 -6.69 -2.64
CA TYR A 5 -8.64 -6.22 -3.40
C TYR A 5 -8.40 -6.18 -4.92
N VAL A 6 -7.16 -6.35 -5.37
CA VAL A 6 -6.80 -6.27 -6.79
C VAL A 6 -7.56 -7.29 -7.67
N PRO A 7 -7.76 -8.56 -7.25
CA PRO A 7 -8.49 -9.53 -8.06
C PRO A 7 -9.95 -9.12 -8.31
N ASP A 8 -10.66 -8.70 -7.26
CA ASP A 8 -12.07 -8.32 -7.32
C ASP A 8 -12.26 -7.01 -8.09
N LEU A 9 -11.35 -6.05 -7.89
CA LEU A 9 -11.40 -4.77 -8.58
C LEU A 9 -11.06 -4.92 -10.07
N ALA A 10 -10.10 -5.78 -10.43
CA ALA A 10 -9.79 -6.08 -11.82
C ALA A 10 -10.97 -6.78 -12.52
N GLU A 11 -11.66 -7.69 -11.83
CA GLU A 11 -12.87 -8.33 -12.34
C GLU A 11 -14.00 -7.31 -12.57
N SER A 12 -14.25 -6.45 -11.59
CA SER A 12 -15.27 -5.39 -11.70
C SER A 12 -15.00 -4.42 -12.86
N ILE A 13 -13.73 -4.02 -13.06
CA ILE A 13 -13.35 -3.11 -14.15
C ILE A 13 -13.42 -3.83 -15.50
N ALA A 14 -12.97 -5.08 -15.59
CA ALA A 14 -13.06 -5.86 -16.83
C ALA A 14 -14.53 -6.04 -17.25
N GLY A 15 -15.40 -6.40 -16.31
CA GLY A 15 -16.83 -6.48 -16.54
C GLY A 15 -17.42 -5.14 -16.98
N LEU A 16 -17.00 -4.03 -16.37
CA LEU A 16 -17.46 -2.69 -16.76
C LEU A 16 -17.08 -2.34 -18.20
N ILE A 17 -15.82 -2.59 -18.59
CA ILE A 17 -15.33 -2.34 -19.95
C ILE A 17 -16.13 -3.16 -20.96
N LEU A 18 -16.26 -4.48 -20.73
CA LEU A 18 -16.93 -5.39 -21.66
C LEU A 18 -18.44 -5.22 -21.71
N SER A 19 -19.05 -4.72 -20.62
CA SER A 19 -20.48 -4.40 -20.57
C SER A 19 -20.84 -3.09 -21.28
N SER A 20 -19.85 -2.28 -21.65
CA SER A 20 -20.07 -1.00 -22.32
C SER A 20 -20.75 -1.21 -23.67
N SER A 21 -21.84 -0.49 -23.94
CA SER A 21 -22.52 -0.54 -25.24
C SER A 21 -21.81 0.25 -26.34
N SER A 22 -20.79 1.04 -25.98
CA SER A 22 -20.02 1.86 -26.92
C SER A 22 -18.74 1.13 -27.31
N GLN A 23 -18.65 0.71 -28.57
CA GLN A 23 -17.45 0.07 -29.11
C GLN A 23 -16.22 0.99 -29.00
N GLU A 24 -16.40 2.30 -29.25
CA GLU A 24 -15.33 3.29 -29.11
C GLU A 24 -14.75 3.30 -27.68
N CYS A 25 -15.62 3.19 -26.67
CA CYS A 25 -15.19 3.14 -25.28
C CYS A 25 -14.47 1.82 -24.95
N GLN A 26 -14.95 0.69 -25.49
CA GLN A 26 -14.25 -0.58 -25.35
C GLN A 26 -12.86 -0.49 -25.97
N ASP A 27 -12.76 -0.10 -27.24
CA ASP A 27 -11.51 -0.03 -28.00
C ASP A 27 -10.50 0.91 -27.33
N GLU A 28 -10.93 2.08 -26.86
CA GLU A 28 -10.07 3.01 -26.11
C GLU A 28 -9.55 2.38 -24.81
N CYS A 29 -10.42 1.69 -24.06
CA CYS A 29 -10.02 1.00 -22.84
C CYS A 29 -9.03 -0.13 -23.11
N ILE A 30 -9.27 -0.92 -24.16
CA ILE A 30 -8.38 -2.00 -24.61
C ILE A 30 -7.02 -1.45 -25.06
N ALA A 31 -7.01 -0.35 -25.80
CA ALA A 31 -5.79 0.36 -26.20
C ALA A 31 -5.02 0.90 -24.99
N LEU A 32 -5.70 1.47 -23.98
CA LEU A 32 -5.07 1.92 -22.73
C LEU A 32 -4.48 0.76 -21.92
N LEU A 33 -5.07 -0.43 -22.01
CA LEU A 33 -4.51 -1.65 -21.43
C LEU A 33 -3.30 -2.16 -22.23
N GLY A 34 -3.09 -1.68 -23.45
CA GLY A 34 -2.02 -2.12 -24.34
C GLY A 34 -2.29 -3.52 -24.90
N LEU A 35 -3.57 -3.88 -24.99
CA LEU A 35 -4.03 -5.06 -25.70
C LEU A 35 -4.26 -4.67 -27.17
N ASP A 36 -3.93 -5.55 -28.09
CA ASP A 36 -4.16 -5.31 -29.51
C ASP A 36 -5.67 -5.26 -29.76
N SER A 37 -6.16 -4.09 -30.18
CA SER A 37 -7.58 -3.87 -30.51
C SER A 37 -8.04 -4.67 -31.74
N ASP A 38 -7.12 -5.24 -32.51
CA ASP A 38 -7.40 -6.06 -33.70
C ASP A 38 -7.98 -7.44 -33.35
N HIS A 39 -7.87 -7.88 -32.10
CA HIS A 39 -8.44 -9.15 -31.66
C HIS A 39 -9.41 -8.91 -30.51
N ASP A 40 -10.61 -9.50 -30.59
CA ASP A 40 -11.58 -9.45 -29.49
C ASP A 40 -10.91 -9.93 -28.19
N PRO A 41 -10.65 -9.03 -27.23
CA PRO A 41 -9.88 -9.38 -26.06
C PRO A 41 -10.79 -10.18 -25.13
N THR A 42 -10.34 -11.37 -24.77
CA THR A 42 -11.09 -12.19 -23.81
C THR A 42 -11.13 -11.49 -22.46
N GLU A 43 -12.22 -11.72 -21.71
CA GLU A 43 -12.39 -11.17 -20.36
C GLU A 43 -11.20 -11.47 -19.45
N ASP A 44 -10.67 -12.68 -19.55
CA ASP A 44 -9.47 -13.11 -18.83
C ASP A 44 -8.24 -12.26 -19.18
N ALA A 45 -8.05 -11.90 -20.46
CA ALA A 45 -6.92 -11.07 -20.89
C ALA A 45 -7.03 -9.63 -20.36
N VAL A 46 -8.24 -9.05 -20.41
CA VAL A 46 -8.55 -7.72 -19.88
C VAL A 46 -8.30 -7.70 -18.37
N ARG A 47 -8.90 -8.65 -17.64
CA ARG A 47 -8.74 -8.80 -16.19
C ARG A 47 -7.28 -8.97 -15.81
N PHE A 48 -6.56 -9.87 -16.47
CA PHE A 48 -5.14 -10.12 -16.20
C PHE A 48 -4.30 -8.85 -16.40
N CYS A 49 -4.56 -8.11 -17.49
CA CYS A 49 -3.82 -6.89 -17.77
C CYS A 49 -4.07 -5.81 -16.70
N ILE A 50 -5.32 -5.64 -16.27
CA ILE A 50 -5.69 -4.71 -15.18
C ILE A 50 -5.00 -5.12 -13.87
N SER A 51 -5.12 -6.39 -13.47
CA SER A 51 -4.47 -6.90 -12.25
C SER A 51 -2.95 -6.68 -12.30
N LYS A 52 -2.31 -6.97 -13.43
CA LYS A 52 -0.87 -6.77 -13.61
C LYS A 52 -0.47 -5.31 -13.47
N LYS A 53 -1.21 -4.38 -14.07
CA LYS A 53 -0.93 -2.94 -13.97
C LYS A 53 -1.11 -2.43 -12.54
N MET A 54 -2.18 -2.82 -11.86
CA MET A 54 -2.44 -2.44 -10.47
C MET A 54 -1.35 -2.95 -9.53
N ASN A 55 -0.98 -4.23 -9.63
CA ASN A 55 0.09 -4.79 -8.80
C ASN A 55 1.42 -4.05 -9.00
N ARG A 56 1.77 -3.72 -10.24
CA ARG A 56 2.97 -2.93 -10.53
C ARG A 56 2.95 -1.55 -9.87
N ILE A 57 1.81 -0.86 -9.86
CA ILE A 57 1.68 0.45 -9.21
C ILE A 57 1.79 0.32 -7.69
N ILE A 58 1.14 -0.69 -7.11
CA ILE A 58 1.23 -0.95 -5.66
C ILE A 58 2.68 -1.25 -5.27
N GLU A 59 3.37 -2.12 -6.00
CA GLU A 59 4.79 -2.41 -5.79
C GLU A 59 5.67 -1.15 -5.86
N LEU A 60 5.44 -0.28 -6.85
CA LEU A 60 6.18 0.98 -6.97
C LEU A 60 5.90 1.92 -5.79
N ASN A 61 4.66 2.00 -5.31
CA ASN A 61 4.30 2.83 -4.16
C ASN A 61 4.85 2.28 -2.84
N ASP A 62 4.74 0.97 -2.60
CA ASP A 62 5.32 0.30 -1.43
C ASP A 62 6.85 0.52 -1.37
N THR A 63 7.51 0.58 -2.53
CA THR A 63 8.96 0.85 -2.62
C THR A 63 9.29 2.33 -2.35
N LYS A 64 8.38 3.25 -2.68
CA LYS A 64 8.61 4.69 -2.56
C LYS A 64 8.54 5.20 -1.11
N GLU A 65 7.74 4.55 -0.27
CA GLU A 65 7.69 4.81 1.18
C GLU A 65 9.02 4.53 1.89
N ASN A 66 9.88 3.68 1.31
CA ASN A 66 11.20 3.35 1.86
C ASN A 66 12.31 4.38 1.51
N VAL A 67 12.02 5.38 0.69
CA VAL A 67 13.03 6.37 0.24
C VAL A 67 13.07 7.62 1.14
N GLU A 68 12.00 7.93 1.88
CA GLU A 68 11.98 9.09 2.80
C GLU A 68 12.85 8.91 4.06
N GLN A 69 13.35 7.70 4.34
CA GLN A 69 14.24 7.45 5.47
C GLN A 69 15.74 7.65 5.18
N ASN A 70 16.12 8.03 3.95
CA ASN A 70 17.53 8.14 3.55
C ASN A 70 17.93 9.55 3.07
N ALA A 71 17.18 10.59 3.42
CA ALA A 71 17.74 11.93 3.37
C ALA A 71 18.81 12.03 4.48
N PRO A 72 20.09 12.27 4.16
CA PRO A 72 21.09 12.49 5.20
C PRO A 72 20.62 13.69 6.02
N TYR A 73 20.46 13.49 7.33
CA TYR A 73 20.07 14.56 8.24
C TYR A 73 20.96 15.78 7.99
N LEU A 74 20.34 16.91 7.65
CA LEU A 74 21.07 18.15 7.31
C LEU A 74 21.81 18.72 8.54
N PHE A 75 21.45 18.28 9.75
CA PHE A 75 22.11 18.62 11.00
C PHE A 75 22.23 17.37 11.87
N GLU A 76 23.35 17.23 12.57
CA GLU A 76 23.59 16.16 13.55
C GLU A 76 22.65 16.36 14.74
N CYS A 77 21.57 15.58 14.84
CA CYS A 77 20.83 15.46 16.10
C CYS A 77 21.64 14.54 17.02
N GLU A 78 22.25 15.12 18.06
CA GLU A 78 22.81 14.36 19.17
C GLU A 78 21.76 13.37 19.68
N LYS A 79 22.13 12.10 19.77
CA LYS A 79 21.31 11.08 20.42
C LYS A 79 21.25 11.44 21.90
N LEU A 80 20.13 11.96 22.36
CA LEU A 80 19.79 11.90 23.77
C LEU A 80 19.45 10.44 24.06
N ASP A 81 20.44 9.69 24.50
CA ASP A 81 20.22 8.42 25.18
C ASP A 81 19.43 8.76 26.45
N GLU A 82 18.11 8.55 26.36
CA GLU A 82 17.15 8.82 27.40
C GLU A 82 17.43 7.87 28.58
N TYR A 83 18.16 8.42 29.56
CA TYR A 83 18.30 7.90 30.92
C TYR A 83 16.95 7.37 31.42
N SER A 84 16.78 6.06 31.39
CA SER A 84 15.62 5.37 31.96
C SER A 84 16.13 4.28 32.90
N GLN A 85 16.74 4.70 34.01
CA GLN A 85 16.96 3.82 35.16
C GLN A 85 17.31 4.63 36.40
N LEU A 86 16.31 5.18 37.09
CA LEU A 86 16.31 5.32 38.55
C LEU A 86 14.87 5.09 39.02
N ASP A 87 14.66 3.92 39.60
CA ASP A 87 13.42 3.44 40.19
C ASP A 87 12.91 4.35 41.32
N ALA A 88 11.60 4.33 41.50
CA ALA A 88 10.83 5.12 42.43
C ALA A 88 11.24 4.91 43.90
N ASP A 89 11.70 5.98 44.57
CA ASP A 89 11.60 6.13 46.01
C ASP A 89 10.18 6.56 46.36
N ASP A 90 9.32 5.61 46.73
CA ASP A 90 8.10 5.87 47.50
C ASP A 90 7.97 4.76 48.55
N ALA A 91 8.74 4.91 49.63
CA ALA A 91 8.68 4.04 50.80
C ALA A 91 7.73 4.64 51.85
N ASP A 92 6.45 4.26 51.74
CA ASP A 92 5.48 4.37 52.84
C ASP A 92 4.95 2.96 53.15
N GLU A 93 5.60 2.26 54.08
CA GLU A 93 4.97 1.21 54.88
C GLU A 93 5.09 1.58 56.36
N ASP A 94 3.97 2.05 56.92
CA ASP A 94 3.74 2.28 58.35
C ASP A 94 3.94 0.99 59.17
N MET A 95 4.85 1.00 60.15
CA MET A 95 4.73 0.13 61.34
C MET A 95 5.28 0.82 62.59
N ILE A 96 4.36 1.40 63.37
CA ILE A 96 4.54 1.64 64.81
C ILE A 96 4.73 0.27 65.48
N LEU A 97 5.87 0.04 66.13
CA LEU A 97 6.02 -1.01 67.15
C LEU A 97 6.64 -0.40 68.40
N ASP A 98 5.78 -0.32 69.42
CA ASP A 98 6.03 0.03 70.81
C ASP A 98 6.62 -1.21 71.51
N PHE A 99 7.84 -1.12 72.08
CA PHE A 99 8.38 -1.99 73.14
C PHE A 99 9.53 -1.31 73.89
#